data_AF-A0A7J4PZH7-F1
#
_entry.id   AF-A0A7J4PZH7-F1
#
_cell.length_a   1.000
_cell.length_b   1.000
_cell.length_c   1.000
_cell.angle_alpha   90.00
_cell.angle_beta   90.00
_cell.angle_gamma   90.00
#
_symmetry.space_group_name_H-M   'P 1'
#
loop_
_entity.id
_entity.type
_entity.pdbx_description
1 polymer ?
#
loop_
_entity_poly.entity_id
_entity_poly.type
_entity_poly.pdbx_seq_one_letter_code
_entity_poly.pdbx_strand_id
1 'polypeptide(L)'
;IIFAEGFGFVWDGSMFDSAGVLKDGYRWGPDIGFLTSFYDWAHDFFVLPENIAVFLGLGDPDHPFVMMPFHRASAGHGLEQYVSLAVYLGVFHILVGLIIGFTNVNKAHGFTAAFFEKGSWLMILAGGFMVCRNFVMGYNELFELQIVWNLLLIGGILCLIVGLAIYEGFGWAGGIIMGPIETFGLLANTLSYLRIMAVGVAGVKIAEVSIILGWENILAGLDAGGASGYLTAALCLVIFLFVQVFALALGILSPTIHAARLHFVEWMGKFYDGSGRAFAPLGGRSLHVEGQS
;
A
#
# COMPACT_ATOMS: atom_id res chain seq x y z
N ILE A 1 11.68 3.08 -4.92
CA ILE A 1 12.09 4.05 -3.89
C ILE A 1 11.84 3.51 -2.48
N ILE A 2 10.64 3.01 -2.14
CA ILE A 2 10.37 2.36 -0.83
C ILE A 2 11.24 1.10 -0.55
N PHE A 3 11.88 0.56 -1.59
CA PHE A 3 12.73 -0.62 -1.49
C PHE A 3 14.07 -0.36 -2.19
N ALA A 4 15.07 0.08 -1.43
CA ALA A 4 16.43 0.27 -1.95
C ALA A 4 17.23 -1.05 -1.95
N GLU A 5 16.96 -1.95 -0.99
CA GLU A 5 17.59 -3.28 -0.93
C GLU A 5 17.11 -4.21 -2.05
N GLY A 6 15.86 -4.07 -2.51
CA GLY A 6 15.31 -4.93 -3.56
C GLY A 6 15.99 -4.76 -4.93
N PHE A 7 16.50 -3.56 -5.21
CA PHE A 7 17.32 -3.30 -6.38
C PHE A 7 18.82 -3.64 -6.16
N GLY A 8 19.17 -4.17 -4.98
CA GLY A 8 20.53 -4.52 -4.54
C GLY A 8 21.57 -3.44 -4.79
N PHE A 9 21.16 -2.18 -4.62
CA PHE A 9 22.04 -1.02 -4.72
C PHE A 9 22.56 -0.53 -3.36
N VAL A 10 21.92 -0.94 -2.26
CA VAL A 10 22.38 -0.67 -0.89
C VAL A 10 22.25 -1.95 -0.07
N TRP A 11 23.34 -2.28 0.64
CA TRP A 11 23.55 -3.53 1.36
C TRP A 11 23.76 -3.17 2.83
N ASP A 12 22.71 -3.21 3.66
CA ASP A 12 22.76 -2.82 5.09
C ASP A 12 23.43 -3.89 5.99
N GLY A 13 24.41 -4.62 5.45
CA GLY A 13 25.14 -5.63 6.22
C GLY A 13 24.31 -6.80 6.77
N SER A 14 23.02 -6.95 6.45
CA SER A 14 22.15 -8.08 6.84
C SER A 14 22.62 -9.45 6.30
N MET A 15 23.58 -9.39 5.37
CA MET A 15 24.31 -10.52 4.83
C MET A 15 25.43 -10.98 5.74
N PHE A 16 25.80 -10.21 6.75
CA PHE A 16 26.75 -10.63 7.76
C PHE A 16 25.99 -11.28 8.92
N ASP A 17 26.50 -12.40 9.42
CA ASP A 17 26.11 -12.91 10.74
C ASP A 17 26.55 -11.91 11.82
N SER A 18 26.03 -12.07 13.04
CA SER A 18 26.43 -11.44 14.31
C SER A 18 27.96 -11.34 14.52
N ALA A 19 28.73 -12.17 13.81
CA ALA A 19 30.20 -12.21 13.81
C ALA A 19 30.88 -11.42 12.68
N GLY A 20 30.13 -10.69 11.85
CA GLY A 20 30.69 -9.92 10.71
C GLY A 20 31.16 -10.79 9.54
N VAL A 21 30.61 -12.01 9.38
CA VAL A 21 30.93 -12.95 8.28
C VAL A 21 29.77 -13.06 7.31
N LEU A 22 30.03 -12.91 6.01
CA LEU A 22 29.02 -13.06 4.95
C LEU A 22 28.36 -14.44 5.03
N LYS A 23 27.03 -14.47 5.07
CA LYS A 23 26.18 -15.65 5.00
C LYS A 23 26.45 -16.39 3.69
N ASP A 24 26.43 -17.71 3.76
CA ASP A 24 26.81 -18.57 2.65
C ASP A 24 25.87 -18.35 1.45
N GLY A 25 26.42 -18.07 0.27
CA GLY A 25 25.67 -17.75 -0.95
C GLY A 25 25.64 -16.26 -1.38
N TYR A 26 26.29 -15.35 -0.64
CA TYR A 26 26.40 -13.94 -1.02
C TYR A 26 27.84 -13.57 -1.42
N ARG A 27 28.03 -12.87 -2.56
CA ARG A 27 29.33 -12.31 -2.98
C ARG A 27 29.23 -10.78 -3.10
N TRP A 28 30.29 -10.08 -2.69
CA TRP A 28 30.42 -8.61 -2.74
C TRP A 28 30.02 -8.01 -4.11
N GLY A 29 29.13 -7.03 -4.11
CA GLY A 29 28.85 -6.13 -5.24
C GLY A 29 29.34 -4.71 -4.93
N PRO A 30 29.71 -3.89 -5.94
CA PRO A 30 30.26 -2.56 -5.72
C PRO A 30 29.19 -1.59 -5.18
N ASP A 31 29.50 -0.90 -4.08
CA ASP A 31 28.68 0.20 -3.57
C ASP A 31 28.63 1.34 -4.59
N ILE A 32 27.46 1.56 -5.18
CA ILE A 32 27.26 2.67 -6.12
C ILE A 32 27.05 3.93 -5.28
N GLY A 33 28.11 4.71 -5.03
CA GLY A 33 28.15 5.82 -4.06
C GLY A 33 27.04 6.88 -4.15
N PHE A 34 26.40 7.09 -5.30
CA PHE A 34 25.24 7.97 -5.43
C PHE A 34 23.96 7.37 -4.81
N LEU A 35 23.79 6.05 -4.92
CA LEU A 35 22.62 5.34 -4.42
C LEU A 35 22.69 5.11 -2.90
N THR A 36 23.89 4.93 -2.35
CA THR A 36 24.11 4.93 -0.89
C THR A 36 23.83 6.29 -0.29
N SER A 37 24.36 7.37 -0.88
CA SER A 37 24.07 8.75 -0.42
C SER A 37 22.57 9.09 -0.47
N PHE A 38 21.85 8.58 -1.48
CA PHE A 38 20.40 8.76 -1.60
C PHE A 38 19.61 7.86 -0.63
N TYR A 39 20.13 6.67 -0.32
CA TYR A 39 19.59 5.79 0.72
C TYR A 39 19.74 6.38 2.11
N ASP A 40 20.93 6.87 2.46
CA ASP A 40 21.19 7.52 3.74
C ASP A 40 20.31 8.76 3.89
N TRP A 41 20.16 9.54 2.82
CA TRP A 41 19.22 10.66 2.80
C TRP A 41 17.76 10.21 3.01
N ALA A 42 17.30 9.16 2.33
CA ALA A 42 15.95 8.66 2.51
C ALA A 42 15.73 8.09 3.92
N HIS A 43 16.72 7.38 4.43
CA HIS A 43 16.77 6.81 5.77
C HIS A 43 16.64 7.90 6.83
N ASP A 44 17.36 9.01 6.70
CA ASP A 44 17.33 10.11 7.67
C ASP A 44 16.04 10.95 7.60
N PHE A 45 15.41 11.05 6.42
CA PHE A 45 14.22 11.89 6.23
C PHE A 45 12.90 11.18 6.54
N PHE A 46 12.81 9.87 6.32
CA PHE A 46 11.57 9.10 6.48
C PHE A 46 11.56 8.24 7.75
N VAL A 47 12.09 8.76 8.85
CA VAL A 47 12.02 8.13 10.17
C VAL A 47 10.68 8.43 10.82
N LEU A 48 9.84 7.41 11.04
CA LEU A 48 8.68 7.55 11.89
C LEU A 48 9.15 7.64 13.36
N PRO A 49 8.64 8.60 14.17
CA PRO A 49 8.95 8.66 15.60
C PRO A 49 8.66 7.31 16.29
N GLU A 50 9.57 6.84 17.15
CA GLU A 50 9.54 5.53 17.82
C GLU A 50 8.19 5.24 18.50
N ASN A 51 7.63 6.24 19.17
CA ASN A 51 6.33 6.16 19.81
C ASN A 51 5.19 5.90 18.82
N ILE A 52 5.27 6.38 17.57
CA ILE A 52 4.26 6.12 16.52
C ILE A 52 4.54 4.79 15.84
N ALA A 53 5.80 4.43 15.61
CA ALA A 53 6.20 3.18 14.97
C ALA A 53 5.78 1.94 15.78
N VAL A 54 6.10 1.94 17.09
CA VAL A 54 5.71 0.89 18.03
C VAL A 54 4.19 0.90 18.25
N PHE A 55 3.57 2.08 18.37
CA PHE A 55 2.11 2.22 18.51
C PHE A 55 1.35 1.67 17.32
N LEU A 56 1.85 1.86 16.10
CA LEU A 56 1.22 1.37 14.88
C LEU A 56 1.60 -0.09 14.57
N GLY A 57 2.40 -0.77 15.40
CA GLY A 57 2.86 -2.14 15.14
C GLY A 57 3.73 -2.25 13.88
N LEU A 58 4.37 -1.15 13.50
CA LEU A 58 5.27 -1.07 12.34
C LEU A 58 6.76 -1.15 12.74
N GLY A 59 7.08 -1.19 14.04
CA GLY A 59 8.44 -1.32 14.58
C GLY A 59 8.57 -2.47 15.59
N ASP A 60 9.79 -2.99 15.75
CA ASP A 60 10.19 -4.05 16.68
C ASP A 60 10.99 -3.42 17.84
N PRO A 61 10.87 -3.84 19.12
CA PRO A 61 11.70 -3.35 20.23
C PRO A 61 13.22 -3.32 20.00
N ASP A 62 13.76 -4.15 19.09
CA ASP A 62 15.18 -4.14 18.71
C ASP A 62 15.51 -3.19 17.54
N HIS A 63 14.50 -2.74 16.78
CA HIS A 63 14.59 -1.76 15.69
C HIS A 63 13.43 -0.73 15.76
N PRO A 64 13.57 0.33 16.59
CA PRO A 64 12.48 1.24 16.98
C PRO A 64 11.96 2.18 15.88
N PHE A 65 12.40 2.04 14.63
CA PHE A 65 12.03 2.93 13.53
C PHE A 65 11.41 2.15 12.37
N VAL A 66 10.32 2.67 11.83
CA VAL A 66 9.89 2.34 10.45
C VAL A 66 10.88 3.03 9.53
N MET A 67 12.02 2.38 9.28
CA MET A 67 13.04 2.86 8.38
C MET A 67 12.48 2.72 6.96
N MET A 68 12.07 3.82 6.33
CA MET A 68 11.99 3.82 4.87
C MET A 68 13.41 4.02 4.35
N PRO A 69 14.02 3.05 3.64
CA PRO A 69 13.44 1.84 3.07
C PRO A 69 13.57 0.60 3.97
N PHE A 70 12.52 -0.20 4.01
CA PHE A 70 12.41 -1.40 4.82
C PHE A 70 13.40 -2.49 4.37
N HIS A 71 13.89 -3.28 5.34
CA HIS A 71 14.69 -4.49 5.10
C HIS A 71 13.95 -5.46 4.15
N ARG A 72 14.73 -6.32 3.46
CA ARG A 72 14.27 -7.30 2.46
C ARG A 72 12.90 -7.90 2.83
N ALA A 73 12.03 -8.04 1.83
CA ALA A 73 10.79 -8.81 1.94
C ALA A 73 11.12 -10.30 2.20
N SER A 74 11.53 -10.60 3.42
CA SER A 74 11.86 -11.90 3.98
C SER A 74 10.79 -12.25 5.03
N ALA A 75 10.50 -13.54 5.15
CA ALA A 75 9.63 -14.03 6.22
C ALA A 75 10.24 -13.66 7.58
N GLY A 76 9.45 -13.06 8.47
CA GLY A 76 9.84 -12.76 9.86
C GLY A 76 10.01 -11.29 10.22
N HIS A 77 10.48 -10.40 9.32
CA HIS A 77 10.82 -9.02 9.72
C HIS A 77 10.36 -7.89 8.77
N GLY A 78 9.80 -8.20 7.59
CA GLY A 78 9.38 -7.14 6.65
C GLY A 78 7.95 -7.29 6.13
N LEU A 79 7.53 -8.52 5.76
CA LEU A 79 6.27 -8.73 5.03
C LEU A 79 5.02 -8.24 5.79
N GLU A 80 4.95 -8.52 7.09
CA GLU A 80 3.82 -8.15 7.96
C GLU A 80 3.70 -6.63 8.14
N GLN A 81 4.83 -5.93 8.21
CA GLN A 81 4.89 -4.47 8.29
C GLN A 81 4.36 -3.82 6.99
N TYR A 82 4.63 -4.42 5.82
CA TYR A 82 4.07 -3.89 4.56
C TYR A 82 2.57 -4.15 4.43
N VAL A 83 2.09 -5.32 4.87
CA VAL A 83 0.65 -5.64 4.88
C VAL A 83 -0.09 -4.63 5.74
N SER A 84 0.40 -4.39 6.96
CA SER A 84 -0.23 -3.46 7.90
C SER A 84 -0.19 -2.02 7.42
N LEU A 85 0.95 -1.54 6.91
CA LEU A 85 1.05 -0.20 6.31
C LEU A 85 0.05 0.00 5.17
N ALA A 86 -0.09 -0.99 4.27
CA ALA A 86 -1.03 -0.90 3.15
C ALA A 86 -2.49 -0.82 3.63
N VAL A 87 -2.85 -1.59 4.67
CA VAL A 87 -4.18 -1.54 5.28
C VAL A 87 -4.42 -0.18 5.95
N TYR A 88 -3.43 0.36 6.67
CA TYR A 88 -3.53 1.67 7.33
C TYR A 88 -3.71 2.81 6.35
N LEU A 89 -2.93 2.80 5.26
CA LEU A 89 -3.08 3.76 4.19
C LEU A 89 -4.47 3.66 3.54
N GLY A 90 -4.97 2.43 3.34
CA GLY A 90 -6.30 2.18 2.81
C GLY A 90 -7.41 2.72 3.70
N VAL A 91 -7.35 2.45 5.00
CA VAL A 91 -8.32 2.97 5.97
C VAL A 91 -8.28 4.48 6.02
N PHE A 92 -7.09 5.08 6.07
CA PHE A 92 -6.94 6.54 6.05
C PHE A 92 -7.53 7.15 4.77
N HIS A 93 -7.20 6.59 3.61
CA HIS A 93 -7.68 7.10 2.33
C HIS A 93 -9.20 6.98 2.19
N ILE A 94 -9.80 5.83 2.54
CA ILE A 94 -11.26 5.64 2.54
C ILE A 94 -11.93 6.57 3.56
N LEU A 95 -11.34 6.75 4.75
CA LEU A 95 -11.86 7.64 5.79
C LEU A 95 -11.96 9.08 5.29
N VAL A 96 -10.91 9.59 4.64
CA VAL A 96 -10.93 10.93 4.02
C VAL A 96 -12.05 11.02 2.96
N GLY A 97 -12.20 9.99 2.12
CA GLY A 97 -13.27 9.93 1.13
C GLY A 97 -14.67 9.97 1.75
N LEU A 98 -14.89 9.21 2.84
CA LEU A 98 -16.17 9.20 3.57
C LEU A 98 -16.46 10.52 4.27
N ILE A 99 -15.47 11.22 4.81
CA ILE A 99 -15.65 12.55 5.43
C ILE A 99 -16.09 13.57 4.38
N ILE A 100 -15.49 13.54 3.19
CA ILE A 100 -15.89 14.40 2.07
C ILE A 100 -17.33 14.06 1.65
N GLY A 101 -17.65 12.77 1.50
CA GLY A 101 -18.99 12.29 1.17
C GLY A 101 -20.04 12.74 2.20
N PHE A 102 -19.73 12.59 3.49
CA PHE A 102 -20.58 13.05 4.59
C PHE A 102 -20.84 14.56 4.50
N THR A 103 -19.80 15.35 4.24
CA THR A 103 -19.92 16.81 4.11
C THR A 103 -20.80 17.19 2.91
N ASN A 104 -20.70 16.44 1.81
CA ASN A 104 -21.50 16.68 0.61
C ASN A 104 -22.99 16.37 0.85
N VAL A 105 -23.29 15.19 1.41
CA VAL A 105 -24.67 14.78 1.72
C VAL A 105 -25.29 15.68 2.78
N ASN A 106 -24.54 16.10 3.80
CA ASN A 106 -25.02 17.01 4.83
C ASN A 106 -25.47 18.36 4.26
N LYS A 107 -24.79 18.86 3.23
CA LYS A 107 -25.19 20.11 2.55
C LYS A 107 -26.45 19.96 1.68
N ALA A 108 -26.71 18.77 1.15
CA ALA A 108 -27.80 18.53 0.20
C ALA A 108 -29.11 18.04 0.87
N HIS A 109 -29.02 17.11 1.82
CA HIS A 109 -30.17 16.40 2.39
C HIS A 109 -30.32 16.57 3.92
N GLY A 110 -29.44 17.35 4.55
CA GLY A 110 -29.45 17.63 5.99
C GLY A 110 -28.70 16.59 6.85
N PHE A 111 -28.53 16.92 8.13
CA PHE A 111 -27.63 16.19 9.05
C PHE A 111 -28.09 14.77 9.37
N THR A 112 -29.39 14.56 9.60
CA THR A 112 -29.91 13.25 9.99
C THR A 112 -29.76 12.22 8.86
N ALA A 113 -30.08 12.61 7.63
CA ALA A 113 -29.89 11.75 6.45
C ALA A 113 -28.40 11.45 6.23
N ALA A 114 -27.53 12.45 6.33
CA ALA A 114 -26.08 12.27 6.18
C ALA A 114 -25.48 11.34 7.24
N PHE A 115 -25.97 11.38 8.48
CA PHE A 115 -25.50 10.51 9.54
C PHE A 115 -25.87 9.04 9.31
N PHE A 116 -27.10 8.76 8.88
CA PHE A 116 -27.51 7.39 8.57
C PHE A 116 -26.88 6.84 7.29
N GLU A 117 -26.68 7.68 6.27
CA GLU A 117 -26.17 7.24 4.97
C GLU A 117 -24.65 7.20 4.87
N LYS A 118 -23.91 8.12 5.49
CA LYS A 118 -22.43 8.18 5.45
C LYS A 118 -21.77 8.11 6.83
N GLY A 119 -22.45 8.56 7.88
CA GLY A 119 -21.96 8.47 9.26
C GLY A 119 -21.90 7.02 9.78
N SER A 120 -22.87 6.19 9.39
CA SER A 120 -22.88 4.74 9.67
C SER A 120 -21.62 4.04 9.14
N TRP A 121 -21.22 4.32 7.90
CA TRP A 121 -20.00 3.79 7.29
C TRP A 121 -18.73 4.28 7.99
N LEU A 122 -18.70 5.52 8.48
CA LEU A 122 -17.56 6.03 9.25
C LEU A 122 -17.40 5.26 10.57
N MET A 123 -18.51 4.98 11.27
CA MET A 123 -18.50 4.19 12.50
C MET A 123 -18.07 2.74 12.24
N ILE A 124 -18.59 2.13 11.17
CA ILE A 124 -18.19 0.77 10.75
C ILE A 124 -16.71 0.72 10.40
N LEU A 125 -16.20 1.68 9.63
CA LEU A 125 -14.79 1.71 9.23
C LEU A 125 -13.88 1.85 10.46
N ALA A 126 -14.17 2.80 11.34
CA ALA A 126 -13.35 3.05 12.53
C ALA A 126 -13.42 1.90 13.54
N GLY A 127 -14.63 1.41 13.84
CA GLY A 127 -14.84 0.30 14.77
C GLY A 127 -14.26 -1.01 14.23
N GLY A 128 -14.56 -1.35 12.97
CA GLY A 128 -14.08 -2.57 12.34
C GLY A 128 -12.58 -2.62 12.19
N PHE A 129 -11.97 -1.50 11.79
CA PHE A 129 -10.53 -1.41 11.69
C PHE A 129 -9.83 -1.62 13.05
N MET A 130 -10.30 -0.98 14.13
CA MET A 130 -9.71 -1.14 15.45
C MET A 130 -9.87 -2.55 16.01
N VAL A 131 -11.02 -3.20 15.77
CA VAL A 131 -11.24 -4.60 16.15
C VAL A 131 -10.32 -5.55 15.39
N CYS A 132 -10.21 -5.40 14.07
CA CYS A 132 -9.31 -6.22 13.25
C CYS A 132 -7.84 -6.01 13.63
N ARG A 133 -7.42 -4.77 13.90
CA ARG A 133 -6.06 -4.46 14.34
C ARG A 133 -5.74 -5.15 15.67
N ASN A 134 -6.60 -4.99 16.68
CA ASN A 134 -6.36 -5.58 18.00
C ASN A 134 -6.35 -7.12 17.96
N PHE A 135 -7.12 -7.74 17.06
CA PHE A 135 -7.11 -9.19 16.86
C PHE A 135 -5.79 -9.70 16.26
N VAL A 136 -5.18 -8.93 15.35
CA VAL A 136 -3.97 -9.35 14.62
C VAL A 136 -2.66 -8.96 15.34
N MET A 137 -2.60 -7.76 15.94
CA MET A 137 -1.36 -7.19 16.50
C MET A 137 -1.26 -7.27 18.02
N GLY A 138 -2.23 -7.88 18.69
CA GLY A 138 -2.28 -7.94 20.15
C GLY A 138 -2.81 -6.67 20.80
N TYR A 139 -2.99 -6.73 22.12
CA TYR A 139 -3.56 -5.66 22.93
C TYR A 139 -2.44 -4.74 23.44
N ASN A 140 -2.59 -3.43 23.19
CA ASN A 140 -1.76 -2.40 23.81
C ASN A 140 -2.57 -1.66 24.90
N GLU A 141 -1.91 -1.16 25.94
CA GLU A 141 -2.53 -0.53 27.14
C GLU A 141 -3.46 0.66 26.82
N LEU A 142 -3.27 1.38 25.70
CA LEU A 142 -4.17 2.46 25.27
C LEU A 142 -5.39 2.01 24.44
N PHE A 143 -5.38 0.77 23.93
CA PHE A 143 -6.44 0.19 23.10
C PHE A 143 -7.28 -0.87 23.83
N GLU A 144 -7.14 -1.00 25.15
CA GLU A 144 -7.90 -1.93 26.00
C GLU A 144 -9.42 -1.70 25.98
N LEU A 145 -9.89 -0.58 25.42
CA LEU A 145 -11.31 -0.31 25.19
C LEU A 145 -11.92 -1.11 24.04
N GLN A 146 -11.60 -2.41 23.91
CA GLN A 146 -12.17 -3.34 22.92
C GLN A 146 -13.70 -3.30 22.93
N ILE A 147 -14.30 -3.12 24.10
CA ILE A 147 -15.75 -2.99 24.27
C ILE A 147 -16.30 -1.76 23.52
N VAL A 148 -15.59 -0.63 23.57
CA VAL A 148 -16.00 0.61 22.88
C VAL A 148 -15.94 0.43 21.36
N TRP A 149 -14.89 -0.22 20.85
CA TRP A 149 -14.74 -0.47 19.41
C TRP A 149 -15.76 -1.49 18.88
N ASN A 150 -16.05 -2.54 19.65
CA ASN A 150 -17.11 -3.49 19.34
C ASN A 150 -18.49 -2.81 19.33
N LEU A 151 -18.75 -1.95 20.32
CA LEU A 151 -20.00 -1.18 20.39
C LEU A 151 -20.12 -0.21 19.22
N LEU A 152 -19.03 0.43 18.80
CA LEU A 152 -19.00 1.32 17.66
C LEU A 152 -19.29 0.58 16.35
N LEU A 153 -18.73 -0.63 16.16
CA LEU A 153 -19.01 -1.47 14.99
C LEU A 153 -20.47 -1.93 14.97
N ILE A 154 -20.97 -2.46 16.08
CA ILE A 154 -22.37 -2.92 16.18
C ILE A 154 -23.33 -1.74 16.00
N GLY A 155 -23.04 -0.60 16.63
CA GLY A 155 -23.79 0.65 16.47
C GLY A 155 -23.75 1.17 15.03
N GLY A 156 -22.61 1.04 14.36
CA GLY A 156 -22.43 1.30 12.93
C GLY A 156 -23.34 0.46 12.05
N ILE A 157 -23.35 -0.86 12.25
CA ILE A 157 -24.19 -1.80 11.50
C ILE A 157 -25.67 -1.54 11.76
N LEU A 158 -26.07 -1.33 13.03
CA LEU A 158 -27.45 -0.99 13.37
C LEU A 158 -27.89 0.33 12.74
N CYS A 159 -27.03 1.35 12.78
CA CYS A 159 -27.28 2.63 12.12
C CYS A 159 -27.45 2.45 10.61
N LEU A 160 -26.62 1.62 9.98
CA LEU A 160 -26.74 1.30 8.55
C LEU A 160 -28.06 0.57 8.24
N ILE A 161 -28.45 -0.42 9.06
CA ILE A 161 -29.74 -1.13 8.91
C ILE A 161 -30.91 -0.14 8.98
N VAL A 162 -30.90 0.79 9.93
CA VAL A 162 -31.93 1.83 10.07
C VAL A 162 -31.89 2.80 8.88
N GLY A 163 -30.68 3.15 8.41
CA GLY A 163 -30.46 3.95 7.20
C GLY A 163 -31.12 3.33 5.97
N LEU A 164 -30.80 2.08 5.68
CA LEU A 164 -31.37 1.34 4.55
C LEU A 164 -32.90 1.16 4.67
N ALA A 165 -33.38 0.85 5.88
CA ALA A 165 -34.79 0.56 6.12
C ALA A 165 -35.69 1.79 5.97
N ILE A 166 -35.23 2.96 6.43
CA ILE A 166 -36.05 4.19 6.52
C ILE A 166 -35.73 5.16 5.38
N TYR A 167 -34.46 5.36 5.03
CA TYR A 167 -34.03 6.40 4.09
C TYR A 167 -33.88 5.89 2.66
N GLU A 168 -33.47 4.63 2.46
CA GLU A 168 -33.32 4.05 1.11
C GLU A 168 -34.55 3.26 0.64
N GLY A 169 -35.58 3.13 1.49
CA GLY A 169 -36.86 2.53 1.10
C GLY A 169 -36.86 1.01 0.90
N PHE A 170 -35.77 0.31 1.26
CA PHE A 170 -35.68 -1.16 1.20
C PHE A 170 -36.56 -1.88 2.25
N GLY A 171 -37.09 -1.15 3.24
CA GLY A 171 -37.85 -1.68 4.35
C GLY A 171 -37.01 -2.46 5.37
N TRP A 172 -37.59 -2.78 6.53
CA TRP A 172 -36.88 -3.42 7.65
C TRP A 172 -36.28 -4.80 7.30
N ALA A 173 -37.00 -5.59 6.50
CA ALA A 173 -36.50 -6.89 6.06
C ALA A 173 -35.28 -6.77 5.14
N GLY A 174 -35.29 -5.80 4.22
CA GLY A 174 -34.16 -5.52 3.33
C GLY A 174 -32.95 -4.99 4.09
N GLY A 175 -33.15 -4.02 4.99
CA GLY A 175 -32.08 -3.42 5.78
C GLY A 175 -31.32 -4.43 6.65
N ILE A 176 -32.03 -5.33 7.34
CA ILE A 176 -31.41 -6.34 8.22
C ILE A 176 -30.53 -7.32 7.44
N ILE A 177 -30.93 -7.69 6.21
CA ILE A 177 -30.20 -8.65 5.38
C ILE A 177 -29.04 -7.96 4.66
N MET A 178 -29.31 -6.81 4.02
CA MET A 178 -28.31 -6.12 3.19
C MET A 178 -27.24 -5.44 4.02
N GLY A 179 -27.56 -4.92 5.20
CA GLY A 179 -26.62 -4.13 5.98
C GLY A 179 -25.30 -4.85 6.31
N PRO A 180 -25.33 -6.09 6.85
CA PRO A 180 -24.12 -6.88 7.04
C PRO A 180 -23.38 -7.22 5.74
N ILE A 181 -24.10 -7.49 4.65
CA ILE A 181 -23.50 -7.83 3.34
C ILE A 181 -22.70 -6.64 2.79
N GLU A 182 -23.27 -5.45 2.88
CA GLU A 182 -22.64 -4.18 2.50
C GLU A 182 -21.38 -3.87 3.31
N THR A 183 -21.38 -4.24 4.59
CA THR A 183 -20.22 -4.11 5.49
C THR A 183 -19.02 -4.91 4.94
N PHE A 184 -19.23 -6.11 4.38
CA PHE A 184 -18.17 -6.86 3.72
C PHE A 184 -17.65 -6.17 2.46
N GLY A 185 -18.50 -5.41 1.75
CA GLY A 185 -18.07 -4.57 0.63
C GLY A 185 -17.06 -3.50 1.06
N LEU A 186 -17.25 -2.87 2.22
CA LEU A 186 -16.27 -1.93 2.78
C LEU A 186 -14.96 -2.61 3.17
N LEU A 187 -15.05 -3.80 3.78
CA LEU A 187 -13.88 -4.60 4.12
C LEU A 187 -13.09 -4.99 2.86
N ALA A 188 -13.77 -5.43 1.80
CA ALA A 188 -13.14 -5.74 0.51
C ALA A 188 -12.47 -4.51 -0.13
N ASN A 189 -13.09 -3.32 -0.04
CA ASN A 189 -12.48 -2.07 -0.50
C ASN A 189 -11.20 -1.75 0.27
N THR A 190 -11.18 -1.96 1.58
CA THR A 190 -10.00 -1.73 2.42
C THR A 190 -8.89 -2.73 2.11
N LEU A 191 -9.22 -4.02 1.97
CA LEU A 191 -8.26 -5.05 1.60
C LEU A 191 -7.72 -4.89 0.17
N SER A 192 -8.42 -4.17 -0.70
CA SER A 192 -7.91 -3.86 -2.04
C SER A 192 -6.60 -3.07 -2.01
N TYR A 193 -6.29 -2.37 -0.92
CA TYR A 193 -5.04 -1.63 -0.75
C TYR A 193 -3.82 -2.53 -0.56
N LEU A 194 -4.00 -3.81 -0.21
CA LEU A 194 -2.93 -4.81 -0.25
C LEU A 194 -2.30 -4.92 -1.64
N ARG A 195 -2.99 -4.45 -2.67
CA ARG A 195 -2.46 -4.28 -4.03
C ARG A 195 -1.18 -3.43 -4.07
N ILE A 196 -1.10 -2.37 -3.28
CA ILE A 196 0.10 -1.50 -3.21
C ILE A 196 1.29 -2.31 -2.71
N MET A 197 1.08 -3.04 -1.61
CA MET A 197 2.07 -3.95 -1.04
C MET A 197 2.47 -5.03 -2.06
N ALA A 198 1.50 -5.68 -2.72
CA ALA A 198 1.77 -6.76 -3.68
C ALA A 198 2.65 -6.30 -4.85
N VAL A 199 2.38 -5.12 -5.43
CA VAL A 199 3.21 -4.56 -6.50
C VAL A 199 4.59 -4.15 -5.98
N GLY A 200 4.67 -3.58 -4.78
CA GLY A 200 5.96 -3.25 -4.15
C GLY A 200 6.85 -4.48 -3.95
N VAL A 201 6.30 -5.53 -3.33
CA VAL A 201 7.01 -6.78 -3.07
C VAL A 201 7.40 -7.51 -4.36
N ALA A 202 6.51 -7.52 -5.37
CA ALA A 202 6.81 -8.13 -6.67
C ALA A 202 7.99 -7.42 -7.38
N GLY A 203 8.01 -6.08 -7.38
CA GLY A 203 9.10 -5.31 -7.97
C GLY A 203 10.44 -5.62 -7.31
N VAL A 204 10.45 -5.71 -5.99
CA VAL A 204 11.63 -6.12 -5.21
C VAL A 204 12.12 -7.51 -5.56
N LYS A 205 11.20 -8.48 -5.61
CA LYS A 205 11.60 -9.87 -5.89
C LYS A 205 12.13 -10.05 -7.30
N ILE A 206 11.61 -9.31 -8.28
CA ILE A 206 12.14 -9.32 -9.64
C ILE A 206 13.59 -8.78 -9.66
N ALA A 207 13.83 -7.66 -8.98
CA ALA A 207 15.16 -7.06 -8.95
C ALA A 207 16.17 -7.89 -8.12
N GLU A 208 15.73 -8.51 -7.02
CA GLU A 208 16.52 -9.44 -6.21
C GLU A 208 16.97 -10.67 -7.02
N VAL A 209 16.03 -11.30 -7.73
CA VAL A 209 16.32 -12.45 -8.60
C VAL A 209 17.27 -12.06 -9.74
N SER A 210 17.14 -10.84 -10.28
CA SER A 210 18.04 -10.33 -11.31
C SER A 210 19.49 -10.24 -10.83
N ILE A 211 19.71 -9.91 -9.56
CA ILE A 211 21.07 -9.75 -9.02
C ILE A 211 21.70 -11.09 -8.73
N ILE A 212 20.97 -11.99 -8.08
CA ILE A 212 21.44 -13.34 -7.78
C ILE A 212 21.73 -14.10 -9.08
N LEU A 213 20.81 -14.07 -10.05
CA LEU A 213 20.99 -14.81 -11.32
C LEU A 213 21.86 -14.07 -12.35
N GLY A 214 21.97 -12.75 -12.27
CA GLY A 214 22.74 -11.95 -13.21
C GLY A 214 24.14 -11.66 -12.70
N TRP A 215 24.24 -10.83 -11.67
CA TRP A 215 25.51 -10.30 -11.16
C TRP A 215 26.44 -11.40 -10.62
N GLU A 216 25.92 -12.33 -9.81
CA GLU A 216 26.77 -13.39 -9.24
C GLU A 216 27.31 -14.34 -10.30
N ASN A 217 26.50 -14.64 -11.33
CA ASN A 217 26.92 -15.47 -12.45
C ASN A 217 27.94 -14.77 -13.36
N ILE A 218 27.86 -13.45 -13.51
CA ILE A 218 28.89 -12.65 -14.21
C ILE A 218 30.22 -12.74 -13.44
N LEU A 219 30.19 -12.54 -12.12
CA LEU A 219 31.38 -12.63 -11.27
C LEU A 219 31.98 -14.04 -11.29
N ALA A 220 31.15 -15.09 -11.21
CA ALA A 220 31.60 -16.47 -11.30
C ALA A 220 32.23 -16.80 -12.67
N GLY A 221 31.66 -16.29 -13.76
CA GLY A 221 32.21 -16.45 -15.11
C GLY A 221 33.55 -15.72 -15.31
N LEU A 222 33.74 -14.57 -14.64
CA LEU A 222 34.99 -13.80 -14.68
C LEU A 222 36.10 -14.47 -13.85
N ASP A 223 35.73 -15.07 -12.72
CA ASP A 223 36.63 -15.76 -11.78
C ASP A 223 37.09 -17.13 -12.31
N ALA A 224 36.21 -17.87 -13.01
CA ALA A 224 36.54 -19.15 -13.65
C ALA A 224 37.60 -19.02 -14.75
N GLY A 225 37.73 -17.83 -15.37
CA GLY A 225 38.70 -17.55 -16.43
C GLY A 225 38.49 -18.35 -17.73
N GLY A 226 39.19 -17.94 -18.79
CA GLY A 226 39.15 -18.60 -20.11
C GLY A 226 38.09 -18.04 -21.08
N ALA A 227 38.23 -18.36 -22.37
CA ALA A 227 37.38 -17.80 -23.44
C ALA A 227 35.89 -18.13 -23.26
N SER A 228 35.57 -19.31 -22.69
CA SER A 228 34.20 -19.72 -22.35
C SER A 228 33.64 -18.94 -21.15
N GLY A 229 34.47 -18.60 -20.15
CA GLY A 229 34.08 -17.80 -18.99
C GLY A 229 33.72 -16.37 -19.38
N TYR A 230 34.55 -15.71 -20.20
CA TYR A 230 34.28 -14.36 -20.70
C TYR A 230 33.04 -14.30 -21.59
N LEU A 231 32.80 -15.31 -22.43
CA LEU A 231 31.59 -15.38 -23.26
C LEU A 231 30.32 -15.52 -22.41
N THR A 232 30.37 -16.37 -21.38
CA THR A 232 29.25 -16.57 -20.44
C THR A 232 28.99 -15.30 -19.64
N ALA A 233 30.03 -14.63 -19.13
CA ALA A 233 29.92 -13.37 -18.42
C ALA A 233 29.32 -12.26 -19.31
N ALA A 234 29.74 -12.17 -20.57
CA ALA A 234 29.18 -11.18 -21.51
C ALA A 234 27.69 -11.42 -21.79
N LEU A 235 27.27 -12.68 -21.96
CA LEU A 235 25.86 -13.03 -22.17
C LEU A 235 25.01 -12.74 -20.92
N CYS A 236 25.49 -13.10 -19.73
CA CYS A 236 24.82 -12.79 -18.47
C CYS A 236 24.72 -11.27 -18.24
N LEU A 237 25.72 -10.48 -18.66
CA LEU A 237 25.69 -9.02 -18.55
C LEU A 237 24.58 -8.41 -19.42
N VAL A 238 24.40 -8.89 -20.65
CA VAL A 238 23.32 -8.43 -21.53
C VAL A 238 21.94 -8.76 -20.93
N ILE A 239 21.76 -9.99 -20.44
CA ILE A 239 20.51 -10.40 -19.79
C ILE A 239 20.26 -9.59 -18.52
N PHE A 240 21.30 -9.38 -17.70
CA PHE A 240 21.20 -8.57 -16.49
C PHE A 240 20.75 -7.15 -16.80
N LEU A 241 21.38 -6.46 -17.75
CA LEU A 241 20.98 -5.11 -18.16
C LEU A 241 19.53 -5.07 -18.66
N PHE A 242 19.13 -6.05 -19.47
CA PHE A 242 17.77 -6.15 -19.96
C PHE A 242 16.75 -6.31 -18.82
N VAL A 243 17.01 -7.21 -17.87
CA VAL A 243 16.14 -7.44 -16.72
C VAL A 243 16.07 -6.19 -15.83
N GLN A 244 17.17 -5.44 -15.65
CA GLN A 244 17.13 -4.21 -14.87
C GLN A 244 16.36 -3.07 -15.53
N VAL A 245 16.48 -2.91 -16.86
CA VAL A 245 15.65 -1.96 -17.59
C VAL A 245 14.17 -2.36 -17.47
N PHE A 246 13.86 -3.65 -17.59
CA PHE A 246 12.51 -4.15 -17.45
C PHE A 246 11.94 -3.96 -16.04
N ALA A 247 12.73 -4.26 -15.00
CA ALA A 247 12.36 -4.07 -13.60
C ALA A 247 12.09 -2.59 -13.27
N LEU A 248 12.90 -1.67 -13.81
CA LEU A 248 12.66 -0.23 -13.69
C LEU A 248 11.36 0.20 -14.40
N ALA A 249 11.11 -0.31 -15.62
CA ALA A 249 9.89 -0.01 -16.35
C ALA A 249 8.63 -0.47 -15.57
N LEU A 250 8.65 -1.70 -15.05
CA LEU A 250 7.56 -2.23 -14.21
C LEU A 250 7.43 -1.46 -12.89
N GLY A 251 8.56 -1.06 -12.29
CA GLY A 251 8.60 -0.30 -11.05
C GLY A 251 8.01 1.11 -11.17
N ILE A 252 7.98 1.69 -12.37
CA ILE A 252 7.35 2.99 -12.64
C ILE A 252 5.88 2.79 -13.05
N LEU A 253 5.62 1.94 -14.04
CA LEU A 253 4.29 1.83 -14.65
C LEU A 253 3.27 1.11 -13.75
N SER A 254 3.67 0.02 -13.10
CA SER A 254 2.73 -0.82 -12.33
C SER A 254 2.14 -0.06 -11.12
N PRO A 255 2.94 0.64 -10.28
CA PRO A 255 2.39 1.43 -9.19
C PRO A 255 1.49 2.57 -9.66
N THR A 256 1.81 3.23 -10.78
CA THR A 256 0.99 4.35 -11.28
C THR A 256 -0.41 3.90 -11.68
N ILE A 257 -0.54 2.78 -12.39
CA ILE A 257 -1.86 2.24 -12.77
C ILE A 257 -2.64 1.79 -11.54
N HIS A 258 -1.95 1.15 -10.59
CA HIS A 258 -2.57 0.67 -9.36
C HIS A 258 -3.02 1.82 -8.46
N ALA A 259 -2.23 2.89 -8.35
CA ALA A 259 -2.59 4.14 -7.68
C ALA A 259 -3.83 4.78 -8.31
N ALA A 260 -3.87 4.90 -9.64
CA ALA A 260 -5.02 5.42 -10.35
C ALA A 260 -6.30 4.62 -10.05
N ARG A 261 -6.21 3.29 -10.03
CA ARG A 261 -7.36 2.44 -9.67
C ARG A 261 -7.87 2.71 -8.25
N LEU A 262 -6.97 2.79 -7.27
CA LEU A 262 -7.35 3.06 -5.87
C LEU A 262 -8.05 4.44 -5.77
N HIS A 263 -7.56 5.46 -6.49
CA HIS A 263 -8.22 6.76 -6.52
C HIS A 263 -9.60 6.74 -7.21
N PHE A 264 -9.70 6.18 -8.41
CA PHE A 264 -10.94 6.23 -9.18
C PHE A 264 -12.03 5.29 -8.66
N VAL A 265 -11.67 4.09 -8.23
CA VAL A 265 -12.63 3.06 -7.86
C VAL A 265 -12.96 3.10 -6.38
N GLU A 266 -11.93 3.19 -5.53
CA GLU A 266 -12.11 2.97 -4.10
C GLU A 266 -12.31 4.29 -3.34
N TRP A 267 -11.66 5.38 -3.77
CA TRP A 267 -11.78 6.69 -3.14
C TRP A 267 -12.90 7.54 -3.73
N MET A 268 -12.88 7.80 -5.04
CA MET A 268 -13.90 8.64 -5.69
C MET A 268 -15.31 8.07 -5.55
N GLY A 269 -15.46 6.74 -5.57
CA GLY A 269 -16.74 6.08 -5.33
C GLY A 269 -17.39 6.34 -3.96
N LYS A 270 -16.68 6.98 -3.01
CA LYS A 270 -17.23 7.30 -1.67
C LYS A 270 -17.94 8.65 -1.59
N PHE A 271 -17.65 9.57 -2.50
CA PHE A 271 -18.20 10.94 -2.46
C PHE A 271 -18.67 11.47 -3.81
N TYR A 272 -18.30 10.82 -4.91
CA TYR A 272 -18.60 11.29 -6.26
C TYR A 272 -19.79 10.52 -6.85
N ASP A 273 -20.94 11.19 -6.94
CA ASP A 273 -22.18 10.59 -7.48
C ASP A 273 -22.20 10.49 -9.02
N GLY A 274 -21.16 10.93 -9.72
CA GLY A 274 -21.10 10.91 -11.19
C GLY A 274 -22.12 11.82 -11.88
N SER A 275 -22.96 12.52 -11.11
CA SER A 275 -24.00 13.40 -11.61
C SER A 275 -23.46 14.83 -11.74
N GLY A 276 -23.63 15.41 -12.94
CA GLY A 276 -23.15 16.74 -13.24
C GLY A 276 -23.25 17.04 -14.72
N ARG A 277 -23.43 18.32 -15.04
CA ARG A 277 -23.35 18.79 -16.42
C ARG A 277 -21.95 19.34 -16.64
N ALA A 278 -21.26 18.87 -17.70
CA ALA A 278 -19.98 19.42 -18.10
C ALA A 278 -20.12 20.95 -18.25
N PHE A 279 -19.27 21.69 -17.55
CA PHE A 279 -19.29 23.14 -17.60
C PHE A 279 -18.88 23.59 -19.00
N ALA A 280 -19.85 24.06 -19.78
CA ALA A 280 -19.64 24.64 -21.09
C ALA A 280 -19.83 26.17 -20.96
N PRO A 281 -18.77 26.94 -20.67
CA PRO A 281 -18.88 28.38 -20.40
C PRO A 281 -19.41 29.15 -21.61
N LEU A 282 -19.16 28.64 -22.82
CA LEU A 282 -19.66 29.18 -24.08
C LEU A 282 -20.06 27.98 -24.94
N GLY A 283 -21.35 27.86 -25.29
CA GLY A 283 -21.90 26.77 -26.11
C GLY A 283 -21.52 26.85 -27.59
N GLY A 284 -20.26 27.16 -27.89
CA GLY A 284 -19.73 27.26 -29.25
C GLY A 284 -18.75 26.13 -29.52
N ARG A 285 -19.20 25.10 -30.24
CA ARG A 285 -18.27 24.19 -30.92
C ARG A 285 -17.56 25.02 -32.00
N SER A 286 -16.25 25.23 -31.88
CA SER A 286 -15.50 25.83 -32.98
C SER A 286 -15.63 24.93 -34.21
N LEU A 287 -16.00 25.53 -35.35
CA LEU A 287 -16.19 24.81 -36.61
C LEU A 287 -14.87 24.24 -37.18
N HIS A 288 -13.73 24.66 -36.64
CA HIS A 288 -12.40 24.29 -37.11
C HIS A 288 -11.55 23.82 -35.92
N VAL A 289 -11.64 22.53 -35.60
CA VAL A 289 -10.55 21.83 -34.90
C VAL A 289 -10.20 20.67 -35.80
N GLU A 290 -9.11 20.87 -36.54
CA GLU A 290 -8.44 19.83 -37.30
C GLU A 290 -7.79 18.89 -36.27
N GLY A 291 -8.31 17.67 -36.23
CA GLY A 291 -7.96 16.67 -35.24
C GLY A 291 -8.93 15.50 -35.24
N GLN A 292 -9.39 15.10 -36.43
CA GLN A 292 -9.90 13.75 -36.65
C GLN A 292 -8.71 12.86 -37.00
N SER A 293 -8.30 12.02 -36.05
CA SER A 293 -7.93 10.61 -36.27
C SER A 293 -7.58 9.98 -34.93
#